data_AF-A0A6P1MHL0-F1
#
_entry.id   AF-A0A6P1MHL0-F1
#
_cell.length_a   1.000
_cell.length_b   1.000
_cell.length_c   1.000
_cell.angle_alpha   90.00
_cell.angle_beta   90.00
_cell.angle_gamma   90.00
#
_symmetry.space_group_name_H-M   'P 1'
#
loop_
_entity.id
_entity.type
_entity.pdbx_description
1 polymer ?
#
loop_
_entity_poly.entity_id
_entity_poly.type
_entity_poly.pdbx_seq_one_letter_code
_entity_poly.pdbx_strand_id
1 'polypeptide(L)'
;MKKIFAMALAVSLIISSFAGCSNTSAQKSIKEAKVEYQEKLLDDTRVHNINVEIPQDDWNELLKNPLDKTKYKVNVTVDGEKFSDVSFATKGNTSLSQIASDDSSNRYSFKINFGKYVDGQNYYGLDKLNLNNIMSDATYMKDYLSYDIMRETGAAAPLTSFVNITVNGKAWGCIWLWKM
;
A
#
# COMPACT_ATOMS: atom_id res chain seq x y z
N MET A 1 12.57 -67.11 17.63
CA MET A 1 11.92 -66.08 18.48
C MET A 1 12.82 -65.56 19.62
N LYS A 2 14.06 -65.12 19.36
CA LYS A 2 14.93 -64.47 20.39
C LYS A 2 15.82 -63.32 19.87
N LYS A 3 15.71 -62.91 18.59
CA LYS A 3 16.52 -61.81 18.03
C LYS A 3 15.72 -60.58 17.56
N ILE A 4 14.39 -60.62 17.65
CA ILE A 4 13.51 -59.49 17.24
C ILE A 4 13.14 -58.61 18.45
N PHE A 5 13.28 -59.11 19.68
CA PHE A 5 12.93 -58.35 20.90
C PHE A 5 14.01 -57.36 21.38
N ALA A 6 15.25 -57.47 20.88
CA ALA A 6 16.35 -56.60 21.33
C ALA A 6 16.39 -55.23 20.61
N MET A 7 15.64 -55.07 19.51
CA MET A 7 15.63 -53.82 18.73
C MET A 7 14.46 -52.90 19.11
N ALA A 8 13.45 -53.42 19.83
CA ALA A 8 12.31 -52.64 20.30
C ALA A 8 12.53 -51.99 21.68
N LEU A 9 13.51 -52.44 22.47
CA LEU A 9 13.81 -51.86 23.79
C LEU A 9 14.79 -50.66 23.74
N ALA A 10 15.57 -50.52 22.66
CA ALA A 10 16.55 -49.44 22.52
C ALA A 10 15.98 -48.14 21.92
N VAL A 11 14.78 -48.17 21.34
CA VAL A 11 14.14 -46.98 20.74
C VAL A 11 13.22 -46.24 21.73
N SER A 12 12.81 -46.89 22.83
CA SER A 12 11.96 -46.24 23.86
C SER A 12 12.72 -45.44 24.93
N LEU A 13 14.06 -45.44 24.90
CA LEU A 13 14.92 -44.87 25.95
C LEU A 13 15.67 -43.59 25.53
N ILE A 14 15.35 -42.97 24.39
CA ILE A 14 15.95 -41.70 23.94
C ILE A 14 14.94 -40.54 23.94
N ILE A 15 13.66 -40.79 24.27
CA ILE A 15 12.62 -39.74 24.27
C ILE A 15 12.48 -39.02 25.64
N SER A 16 13.23 -39.44 26.67
CA SER A 16 13.04 -38.97 28.06
C SER A 16 14.14 -38.04 28.61
N SER A 17 14.86 -37.29 27.77
CA SER A 17 15.89 -36.35 28.26
C SER A 17 16.01 -35.07 27.41
N PHE A 18 14.90 -34.36 27.25
CA PHE A 18 14.92 -32.91 27.03
C PHE A 18 13.73 -32.23 27.74
N ALA A 19 13.61 -32.48 29.05
CA ALA A 19 12.81 -31.66 29.94
C ALA A 19 13.73 -30.57 30.53
N GLY A 20 13.65 -29.35 29.99
CA GLY A 20 14.40 -28.22 30.54
C GLY A 20 14.65 -27.08 29.55
N CYS A 21 13.58 -26.42 29.10
CA CYS A 21 13.50 -24.97 28.83
C CYS A 21 12.10 -24.68 28.28
N SER A 22 11.12 -24.59 29.18
CA SER A 22 9.85 -23.94 28.89
C SER A 22 10.10 -22.44 28.68
N ASN A 23 10.48 -22.05 27.47
CA ASN A 23 10.36 -20.67 27.03
C ASN A 23 8.90 -20.41 26.65
N THR A 24 8.09 -20.19 27.68
CA THR A 24 6.81 -19.50 27.58
C THR A 24 7.10 -18.04 27.22
N SER A 25 7.42 -17.79 25.96
CA SER A 25 7.41 -16.45 25.37
C SER A 25 7.59 -16.56 23.87
N ALA A 26 6.65 -15.96 23.14
CA ALA A 26 6.68 -15.70 21.70
C ALA A 26 6.26 -16.83 20.75
N GLN A 27 5.25 -17.62 21.12
CA GLN A 27 4.27 -18.05 20.13
C GLN A 27 3.20 -16.94 20.02
N LYS A 28 3.63 -15.76 19.55
CA LYS A 28 2.72 -14.72 19.10
C LYS A 28 2.08 -15.29 17.84
N SER A 29 0.84 -15.71 17.98
CA SER A 29 -0.05 -16.04 16.89
C SER A 29 0.08 -14.98 15.80
N ILE A 30 0.77 -15.31 14.70
CA ILE A 30 0.54 -14.65 13.42
C ILE A 30 -0.78 -15.22 12.90
N LYS A 31 -1.88 -14.90 13.58
CA LYS A 31 -3.10 -14.62 12.84
C LYS A 31 -2.79 -13.33 12.10
N GLU A 32 -2.98 -13.30 10.80
CA GLU A 32 -2.97 -12.07 10.01
C GLU A 32 -3.89 -11.07 10.69
N ALA A 33 -3.32 -10.20 11.53
CA ALA A 33 -4.02 -9.05 12.04
C ALA A 33 -4.19 -8.16 10.82
N LYS A 34 -5.41 -8.16 10.27
CA LYS A 34 -5.83 -7.26 9.20
C LYS A 34 -5.35 -5.86 9.58
N VAL A 35 -4.41 -5.33 8.81
CA VAL A 35 -3.73 -4.08 9.18
C VAL A 35 -4.75 -2.95 8.98
N GLU A 36 -4.91 -2.08 9.98
CA GLU A 36 -6.04 -1.12 10.07
C GLU A 36 -6.18 -0.22 8.82
N TYR A 37 -5.10 0.07 8.10
CA TYR A 37 -5.18 0.80 6.82
C TYR A 37 -6.07 0.12 5.77
N GLN A 38 -6.16 -1.21 5.78
CA GLN A 38 -6.91 -1.99 4.79
C GLN A 38 -8.40 -1.68 4.88
N GLU A 39 -8.93 -1.56 6.10
CA GLU A 39 -10.35 -1.24 6.31
C GLU A 39 -10.65 0.24 6.10
N LYS A 40 -9.68 1.11 6.44
CA LYS A 40 -9.89 2.55 6.36
C LYS A 40 -9.74 3.14 4.97
N LEU A 41 -8.87 2.57 4.13
CA LEU A 41 -8.48 3.16 2.84
C LEU A 41 -8.60 2.19 1.65
N LEU A 42 -8.77 0.90 1.90
CA LEU A 42 -8.89 -0.12 0.85
C LEU A 42 -10.26 -0.81 0.87
N ASP A 43 -11.28 -0.11 1.39
CA ASP A 43 -12.68 -0.50 1.26
C ASP A 43 -13.16 -0.10 -0.15
N ASP A 44 -13.34 -1.10 -1.01
CA ASP A 44 -13.75 -0.91 -2.40
C ASP A 44 -15.27 -0.77 -2.59
N THR A 45 -16.07 -0.82 -1.51
CA THR A 45 -17.52 -0.60 -1.56
C THR A 45 -17.92 0.87 -1.69
N ARG A 46 -16.96 1.79 -1.52
CA ARG A 46 -17.16 3.23 -1.64
C ARG A 46 -15.94 3.91 -2.27
N VAL A 47 -16.10 5.18 -2.63
CA VAL A 47 -14.99 6.03 -3.08
C VAL A 47 -14.45 6.81 -1.89
N HIS A 48 -13.18 6.63 -1.55
CA HIS A 48 -12.54 7.44 -0.50
C HIS A 48 -12.12 8.81 -1.03
N ASN A 49 -12.02 9.81 -0.17
CA ASN A 49 -11.61 11.16 -0.54
C ASN A 49 -10.22 11.46 0.00
N ILE A 50 -9.34 11.94 -0.89
CA ILE A 50 -7.99 12.38 -0.54
C ILE A 50 -7.82 13.83 -0.97
N ASN A 51 -7.69 14.73 0.00
CA ASN A 51 -7.34 16.13 -0.27
C ASN A 51 -5.87 16.37 0.01
N VAL A 52 -5.16 16.95 -0.96
CA VAL A 52 -3.76 17.35 -0.84
C VAL A 52 -3.71 18.87 -0.72
N GLU A 53 -3.12 19.36 0.37
CA GLU A 53 -2.84 20.78 0.59
C GLU A 53 -1.34 21.02 0.36
N ILE A 54 -1.02 21.72 -0.72
CA ILE A 54 0.34 21.99 -1.20
C ILE A 54 0.49 23.49 -1.48
N PRO A 55 1.63 24.13 -1.13
CA PRO A 55 1.88 25.51 -1.53
C PRO A 55 1.70 25.70 -3.04
N GLN A 56 1.09 26.81 -3.46
CA GLN A 56 0.75 27.00 -4.87
C GLN A 56 2.00 27.03 -5.77
N ASP A 57 3.11 27.58 -5.29
CA ASP A 57 4.37 27.63 -6.03
C ASP A 57 4.95 26.22 -6.23
N ASP A 58 4.97 25.40 -5.17
CA ASP A 58 5.38 24.00 -5.21
C ASP A 58 4.51 23.18 -6.18
N TRP A 59 3.20 23.41 -6.18
CA TRP A 59 2.28 22.76 -7.12
C TRP A 59 2.55 23.16 -8.57
N ASN A 60 2.77 24.45 -8.82
CA ASN A 60 3.11 24.94 -10.14
C ASN A 60 4.45 24.37 -10.62
N GLU A 61 5.44 24.27 -9.74
CA GLU A 61 6.74 23.66 -10.03
C GLU A 61 6.58 22.16 -10.35
N LEU A 62 5.78 21.43 -9.57
CA LEU A 62 5.47 20.02 -9.83
C LEU A 62 4.89 19.83 -11.23
N LEU A 63 3.92 20.67 -11.62
CA LEU A 63 3.29 20.60 -12.93
C LEU A 63 4.25 20.99 -14.07
N LYS A 64 5.18 21.90 -13.80
CA LYS A 64 6.19 22.34 -14.78
C LYS A 64 7.30 21.29 -14.97
N ASN A 65 7.70 20.62 -13.89
CA ASN A 65 8.81 19.68 -13.87
C ASN A 65 8.37 18.29 -13.34
N PRO A 66 7.35 17.65 -13.93
CA PRO A 66 6.78 16.42 -13.40
C PRO A 66 7.76 15.24 -13.43
N LEU A 67 8.78 15.29 -14.30
CA LEU A 67 9.79 14.22 -14.46
C LEU A 67 10.81 14.18 -13.33
N ASP A 68 11.02 15.28 -12.62
CA ASP A 68 12.00 15.39 -11.54
C ASP A 68 11.62 14.56 -10.31
N LYS A 69 10.31 14.26 -10.18
CA LYS A 69 9.74 13.51 -9.04
C LYS A 69 10.15 14.12 -7.69
N THR A 70 10.25 15.44 -7.66
CA THR A 70 10.51 16.22 -6.45
C THR A 70 9.49 15.85 -5.38
N LYS A 71 9.99 15.64 -4.17
CA LYS A 71 9.18 15.28 -3.00
C LYS A 71 8.83 16.54 -2.26
N TYR A 72 7.60 16.99 -2.45
CA TYR A 72 7.05 18.15 -1.78
C TYR A 72 6.52 17.75 -0.41
N LYS A 73 6.70 18.64 0.56
CA LYS A 73 6.13 18.47 1.90
C LYS A 73 4.75 19.11 1.91
N VAL A 74 3.74 18.30 2.18
CA VAL A 74 2.33 18.68 2.06
C VAL A 74 1.54 18.18 3.27
N ASN A 75 0.32 18.66 3.41
CA ASN A 75 -0.66 18.01 4.27
C ASN A 75 -1.63 17.21 3.42
N VAL A 76 -2.01 16.03 3.89
CA VAL A 76 -2.99 15.18 3.22
C VAL A 76 -4.12 14.90 4.19
N THR A 77 -5.36 15.04 3.72
CA THR A 77 -6.55 14.61 4.46
C THR A 77 -7.15 13.39 3.75
N VAL A 78 -7.25 12.26 4.45
CA VAL A 78 -7.86 11.02 3.96
C VAL A 78 -9.16 10.79 4.71
N ASP A 79 -10.30 10.78 4.00
CA ASP A 79 -11.64 10.60 4.60
C ASP A 79 -11.91 11.50 5.83
N GLY A 80 -11.39 12.73 5.82
CA GLY A 80 -11.54 13.71 6.90
C GLY A 80 -10.45 13.66 7.98
N GLU A 81 -9.55 12.68 7.95
CA GLU A 81 -8.41 12.60 8.87
C GLU A 81 -7.16 13.24 8.25
N LYS A 82 -6.60 14.24 8.94
CA LYS A 82 -5.46 15.03 8.45
C LYS A 82 -4.12 14.47 8.93
N PHE A 83 -3.22 14.29 7.98
CA PHE A 83 -1.82 13.92 8.15
C PHE A 83 -0.94 15.06 7.65
N SER A 84 -0.26 15.73 8.58
CA SER A 84 0.64 16.83 8.26
C SER A 84 2.04 16.34 7.92
N ASP A 85 2.78 17.15 7.15
CA ASP A 85 4.19 16.93 6.83
C ASP A 85 4.47 15.57 6.15
N VAL A 86 3.64 15.20 5.19
CA VAL A 86 3.84 14.00 4.36
C VAL A 86 4.52 14.38 3.04
N SER A 87 5.18 13.41 2.40
CA SER A 87 5.75 13.61 1.08
C SER A 87 4.73 13.33 -0.01
N PHE A 88 4.65 14.22 -0.99
CA PHE A 88 3.85 14.07 -2.21
C PHE A 88 4.71 14.32 -3.43
N ALA A 89 4.63 13.43 -4.41
CA ALA A 89 5.44 13.49 -5.64
C ALA A 89 4.72 12.82 -6.80
N THR A 90 5.07 13.19 -8.03
CA THR A 90 4.72 12.43 -9.22
C THR A 90 5.33 11.02 -9.17
N LYS A 91 4.66 10.08 -9.82
CA LYS A 91 5.06 8.68 -9.93
C LYS A 91 4.89 8.21 -11.37
N GLY A 92 5.78 7.30 -11.77
CA GLY A 92 5.69 6.58 -13.04
C GLY A 92 7.01 6.61 -13.78
N ASN A 93 7.11 5.76 -14.79
CA ASN A 93 8.18 5.82 -15.78
C ASN A 93 7.51 6.17 -17.11
N THR A 94 7.14 5.17 -17.91
CA THR A 94 6.46 5.36 -19.20
C THR A 94 5.19 6.21 -19.10
N SER A 95 4.31 5.91 -18.13
CA SER A 95 3.07 6.67 -17.96
C SER A 95 3.32 8.14 -17.62
N LEU A 96 4.33 8.41 -16.79
CA LEU A 96 4.71 9.77 -16.43
C LEU A 96 5.29 10.52 -17.63
N SER A 97 6.22 9.89 -18.37
CA SER A 97 6.81 10.51 -19.56
C SER A 97 5.81 10.76 -20.67
N GLN A 98 4.81 9.87 -20.84
CA GLN A 98 3.75 10.05 -21.83
C GLN A 98 2.87 11.25 -21.50
N ILE A 99 2.35 11.33 -20.27
CA ILE A 99 1.53 12.49 -19.85
C ILE A 99 2.36 13.78 -19.84
N ALA A 100 3.63 13.73 -19.40
CA ALA A 100 4.49 14.92 -19.40
C ALA A 100 4.82 15.45 -20.80
N SER A 101 4.70 14.61 -21.84
CA SER A 101 4.89 15.01 -23.24
C SER A 101 3.58 15.35 -23.95
N ASP A 102 2.45 15.28 -23.24
CA ASP A 102 1.11 15.55 -23.77
C ASP A 102 0.60 16.90 -23.25
N ASP A 103 0.62 17.91 -24.11
CA ASP A 103 0.15 19.26 -23.77
C ASP A 103 -1.37 19.31 -23.47
N SER A 104 -2.11 18.24 -23.78
CA SER A 104 -3.55 18.16 -23.54
C SER A 104 -3.91 17.54 -22.18
N SER A 105 -2.95 16.98 -21.45
CA SER A 105 -3.21 16.25 -20.21
C SER A 105 -2.13 16.47 -19.17
N ASN A 106 -2.55 16.80 -17.95
CA ASN A 106 -1.68 16.87 -16.78
C ASN A 106 -2.00 15.78 -15.76
N ARG A 107 -2.76 14.74 -16.13
CA ARG A 107 -3.28 13.74 -15.19
C ARG A 107 -2.20 12.77 -14.72
N TYR A 108 -1.29 13.22 -13.88
CA TYR A 108 -0.20 12.42 -13.34
C TYR A 108 -0.68 11.39 -12.31
N SER A 109 0.08 10.30 -12.19
CA SER A 109 0.02 9.44 -11.02
C SER A 109 0.87 10.05 -9.89
N PHE A 110 0.46 9.84 -8.65
CA PHE A 110 1.17 10.36 -7.48
C PHE A 110 1.60 9.26 -6.51
N LYS A 111 2.48 9.66 -5.61
CA LYS A 111 2.88 8.86 -4.45
C LYS A 111 2.84 9.74 -3.22
N ILE A 112 2.19 9.24 -2.18
CA ILE A 112 2.26 9.79 -0.83
C ILE A 112 3.20 8.93 0.01
N ASN A 113 4.06 9.54 0.81
CA ASN A 113 4.87 8.85 1.81
C ASN A 113 4.69 9.57 3.15
N PHE A 114 3.99 8.90 4.07
CA PHE A 114 3.62 9.45 5.38
C PHE A 114 4.86 9.64 6.25
N GLY A 115 5.71 8.63 6.37
CA GLY A 115 6.91 8.67 7.23
C GLY A 115 8.12 9.35 6.63
N LYS A 116 7.98 10.27 5.65
CA LYS A 116 9.13 10.89 4.99
C LYS A 116 9.79 11.99 5.82
N TYR A 117 8.99 12.81 6.51
CA TYR A 117 9.47 13.97 7.25
C TYR A 117 9.20 13.88 8.76
N VAL A 118 8.31 12.97 9.19
CA VAL A 118 8.01 12.71 10.59
C VAL A 118 8.30 11.24 10.88
N ASP A 119 9.28 10.99 11.76
CA ASP A 119 9.68 9.64 12.12
C ASP A 119 8.54 8.90 12.81
N GLY A 120 8.29 7.66 12.38
CA GLY A 120 7.22 6.80 12.91
C GLY A 120 5.81 7.14 12.38
N GLN A 121 5.62 8.25 11.65
CA GLN A 121 4.33 8.56 11.04
C GLN A 121 4.02 7.58 9.91
N ASN A 122 2.84 6.97 9.97
CA ASN A 122 2.31 6.07 8.95
C ASN A 122 0.79 6.22 8.92
N TYR A 123 0.17 5.79 7.83
CA TYR A 123 -1.28 5.68 7.75
C TYR A 123 -1.69 4.29 8.25
N TYR A 124 -1.88 4.12 9.56
CA TYR A 124 -2.38 2.88 10.16
C TYR A 124 -1.60 1.61 9.73
N GLY A 125 -0.27 1.71 9.68
CA GLY A 125 0.65 0.67 9.21
C GLY A 125 1.05 0.77 7.74
N LEU A 126 0.53 1.75 7.00
CA LEU A 126 0.90 2.03 5.61
C LEU A 126 1.89 3.20 5.51
N ASP A 127 3.12 2.92 5.09
CA ASP A 127 4.14 3.96 4.92
C ASP A 127 3.90 4.82 3.67
N LYS A 128 3.48 4.18 2.58
CA LYS A 128 3.43 4.77 1.24
C LYS A 128 2.17 4.37 0.51
N LEU A 129 1.52 5.34 -0.12
CA LEU A 129 0.33 5.17 -0.93
C LEU A 129 0.65 5.53 -2.38
N ASN A 130 0.25 4.67 -3.32
CA ASN A 130 0.34 4.98 -4.75
C ASN A 130 -1.04 5.32 -5.30
N LEU A 131 -1.10 6.41 -6.05
CA LEU A 131 -2.30 7.01 -6.63
C LEU A 131 -2.15 6.93 -8.16
N ASN A 132 -2.74 5.93 -8.81
CA ASN A 132 -2.55 5.69 -10.24
C ASN A 132 -3.60 6.41 -11.10
N ASN A 133 -3.14 7.10 -12.15
CA ASN A 133 -4.01 7.81 -13.11
C ASN A 133 -4.79 6.90 -14.07
N ILE A 134 -4.38 5.63 -14.19
CA ILE A 134 -4.99 4.62 -15.07
C ILE A 134 -5.10 5.10 -16.53
N MET A 135 -4.11 5.87 -17.00
CA MET A 135 -4.20 6.58 -18.29
C MET A 135 -4.47 5.70 -19.52
N SER A 136 -4.03 4.44 -19.49
CA SER A 136 -4.17 3.50 -20.62
C SER A 136 -5.45 2.64 -20.55
N ASP A 137 -6.32 2.90 -19.58
CA ASP A 137 -7.56 2.17 -19.43
C ASP A 137 -8.77 3.11 -19.30
N ALA A 138 -9.53 3.18 -20.39
CA ALA A 138 -10.74 3.98 -20.47
C ALA A 138 -11.87 3.51 -19.53
N THR A 139 -11.81 2.28 -19.00
CA THR A 139 -12.85 1.78 -18.08
C THR A 139 -12.55 2.02 -16.62
N TYR A 140 -11.29 2.32 -16.26
CA TYR A 140 -10.80 2.35 -14.87
C TYR A 140 -10.98 1.05 -14.08
N MET A 141 -11.21 -0.07 -14.77
CA MET A 141 -11.61 -1.33 -14.13
C MET A 141 -10.69 -2.50 -14.45
N LYS A 142 -9.79 -2.40 -15.44
CA LYS A 142 -9.00 -3.57 -15.86
C LYS A 142 -8.15 -4.12 -14.72
N ASP A 143 -7.43 -3.23 -14.02
CA ASP A 143 -6.59 -3.63 -12.89
C ASP A 143 -7.46 -4.16 -11.73
N TYR A 144 -8.60 -3.52 -11.46
CA TYR A 144 -9.55 -3.97 -10.43
C TYR A 144 -10.01 -5.39 -10.64
N LEU A 145 -10.63 -5.64 -11.79
CA LEU A 145 -11.21 -6.93 -12.12
C LEU A 145 -10.11 -8.00 -12.19
N SER A 146 -8.93 -7.64 -12.68
CA SER A 146 -7.79 -8.57 -12.71
C SER A 146 -7.38 -8.98 -11.30
N TYR A 147 -7.19 -8.03 -10.39
CA TYR A 147 -6.83 -8.34 -9.01
C TYR A 147 -7.95 -9.03 -8.25
N ASP A 148 -9.20 -8.70 -8.56
CA ASP A 148 -10.36 -9.34 -7.96
C ASP A 148 -10.45 -10.81 -8.33
N ILE A 149 -10.36 -11.13 -9.62
CA ILE A 149 -10.31 -12.52 -10.11
C ILE A 149 -9.11 -13.27 -9.51
N MET A 150 -7.95 -12.62 -9.39
CA MET A 150 -6.79 -13.23 -8.72
C MET A 150 -7.09 -13.57 -7.25
N ARG A 151 -7.74 -12.68 -6.50
CA ARG A 151 -8.13 -12.96 -5.11
C ARG A 151 -9.18 -14.06 -5.03
N GLU A 152 -10.19 -14.05 -5.90
CA GLU A 152 -11.23 -15.09 -5.97
C GLU A 152 -10.65 -16.48 -6.27
N THR A 153 -9.58 -16.54 -7.07
CA THR A 153 -8.86 -17.78 -7.38
C THR A 153 -7.83 -18.20 -6.31
N GLY A 154 -7.73 -17.43 -5.21
CA GLY A 154 -6.80 -17.70 -4.11
C GLY A 154 -5.36 -17.28 -4.39
N ALA A 155 -5.09 -16.60 -5.50
CA ALA A 155 -3.77 -16.05 -5.78
C ALA A 155 -3.53 -14.80 -4.92
N ALA A 156 -2.29 -14.63 -4.46
CA ALA A 156 -1.87 -13.41 -3.79
C ALA A 156 -1.99 -12.25 -4.79
N ALA A 157 -2.92 -11.34 -4.50
CA ALA A 157 -3.15 -10.15 -5.28
C ALA A 157 -3.23 -8.95 -4.35
N PRO A 158 -2.84 -7.79 -4.86
CA PRO A 158 -2.84 -6.60 -4.06
C PRO A 158 -4.25 -6.10 -3.74
N LEU A 159 -4.33 -5.34 -2.66
CA LEU A 159 -5.54 -4.61 -2.29
C LEU A 159 -5.58 -3.27 -3.01
N THR A 160 -6.80 -2.87 -3.34
CA THR A 160 -7.10 -1.77 -4.25
C THR A 160 -8.48 -1.20 -3.97
N SER A 161 -8.64 0.11 -4.15
CA SER A 161 -9.91 0.82 -3.95
C SER A 161 -9.95 2.07 -4.83
N PHE A 162 -11.12 2.68 -4.93
CA PHE A 162 -11.34 3.90 -5.70
C PHE A 162 -11.16 5.13 -4.80
N VAL A 163 -10.46 6.15 -5.29
CA VAL A 163 -10.32 7.44 -4.62
C VAL A 163 -10.69 8.61 -5.50
N ASN A 164 -11.26 9.63 -4.89
CA ASN A 164 -11.37 10.96 -5.47
C ASN A 164 -10.28 11.84 -4.89
N ILE A 165 -9.50 12.49 -5.76
CA ILE A 165 -8.42 13.38 -5.32
C ILE A 165 -8.79 14.83 -5.56
N THR A 166 -8.58 15.65 -4.54
CA THR A 166 -8.58 17.11 -4.64
C THR A 166 -7.20 17.67 -4.30
N VAL A 167 -6.78 18.71 -5.00
CA VAL A 167 -5.55 19.45 -4.71
C VAL A 167 -5.94 20.90 -4.44
N ASN A 168 -5.62 21.41 -3.25
CA ASN A 168 -6.02 22.75 -2.81
C ASN A 168 -7.53 23.02 -3.01
N GLY A 169 -8.36 22.01 -2.69
CA GLY A 169 -9.82 22.08 -2.84
C GLY A 169 -10.36 21.99 -4.27
N LYS A 170 -9.50 21.89 -5.29
CA LYS A 170 -9.91 21.67 -6.69
C LYS A 170 -9.87 20.20 -7.03
N ALA A 171 -10.90 19.71 -7.72
CA ALA A 171 -10.93 18.33 -8.21
C ALA A 171 -9.76 18.07 -9.17
N TRP A 172 -9.01 17.01 -8.89
CA TRP A 172 -7.99 16.48 -9.80
C TRP A 172 -8.53 15.30 -10.61
N GLY A 173 -9.36 14.46 -9.97
CA GLY A 173 -10.11 13.38 -10.61
C GLY A 173 -10.11 12.09 -9.79
N CYS A 174 -10.91 11.12 -10.24
CA CYS A 174 -10.90 9.78 -9.66
C CYS A 174 -9.62 9.04 -10.06
N ILE A 175 -8.95 8.49 -9.06
CA ILE A 175 -7.68 7.79 -9.15
C ILE A 175 -7.80 6.48 -8.37
N TRP A 176 -7.00 5.50 -8.78
CA TRP A 176 -7.05 4.14 -8.26
C TRP A 176 -5.90 3.87 -7.29
N LEU A 177 -6.18 3.20 -6.16
CA LEU A 177 -5.17 2.87 -5.14
C LEU A 177 -4.58 1.49 -5.35
N TRP A 178 -3.27 1.36 -5.10
CA TRP A 178 -2.58 0.06 -5.13
C TRP A 178 -1.49 -0.08 -4.06
N LYS A 179 -1.52 -1.19 -3.31
CA LYS A 179 -0.46 -1.63 -2.38
C LYS A 179 0.21 -2.93 -2.85
N MET A 180 1.54 -2.90 -3.04
CA MET A 180 2.42 -4.09 -3.14
C MET A 180 2.96 -4.46 -1.76
#